data_AF-A0AB35Q4R2-F1
#
_entry.id   AF-A0AB35Q4R2-F1
#
_cell.length_a   1.000
_cell.length_b   1.000
_cell.length_c   1.000
_cell.angle_alpha   90.00
_cell.angle_beta   90.00
_cell.angle_gamma   90.00
#
_symmetry.space_group_name_H-M   'P 1'
#
loop_
_entity.id
_entity.type
_entity.pdbx_description
1 polymer ?
#
loop_
_entity_poly.entity_id
_entity_poly.type
_entity_poly.pdbx_seq_one_letter_code
_entity_poly.pdbx_strand_id
1 'polypeptide(L)'
;MNNWLIGMSVDVDDVEIMVNFIVCAPDLEHAEAGIQAMGRTWWPALSREDDGHRWQYLQGVVWFNSIVLLDDVENSILRGLRFLDAWVISGTPDAPVIMDEYGNDWRDITR
;
A
#
# COMPACT_ATOMS: atom_id res chain seq x y z
N MET A 1 2.47 15.46 7.73
CA MET A 1 2.55 14.13 7.08
C MET A 1 2.71 14.36 5.59
N ASN A 2 3.49 13.52 4.95
CA ASN A 2 3.76 13.55 3.52
C ASN A 2 2.80 12.61 2.80
N ASN A 3 2.42 12.94 1.56
CA ASN A 3 1.60 12.08 0.72
C ASN A 3 2.48 11.41 -0.34
N TRP A 4 2.28 10.12 -0.51
CA TRP A 4 3.04 9.29 -1.43
C TRP A 4 2.07 8.59 -2.36
N LEU A 5 2.33 8.62 -3.66
CA LEU A 5 1.67 7.73 -4.61
C LEU A 5 2.43 6.39 -4.61
N ILE A 6 1.68 5.33 -4.33
CA ILE A 6 2.21 3.96 -4.25
C ILE A 6 1.66 3.16 -5.40
N GLY A 7 2.55 2.41 -6.05
CA GLY A 7 2.22 1.41 -7.06
C GLY A 7 2.60 0.02 -6.57
N MET A 8 1.63 -0.88 -6.56
CA MET A 8 1.79 -2.31 -6.33
C MET A 8 1.37 -3.05 -7.60
N SER A 9 2.08 -4.11 -7.95
CA SER A 9 1.66 -5.01 -9.03
C SER A 9 1.11 -6.28 -8.42
N VAL A 10 0.02 -6.78 -8.98
CA VAL A 10 -0.69 -7.98 -8.54
C VAL A 10 -0.86 -8.89 -9.75
N ASP A 11 -0.33 -10.10 -9.67
CA ASP A 11 -0.54 -11.16 -10.65
C ASP A 11 -1.47 -12.22 -10.07
N VAL A 12 -2.59 -12.45 -10.75
CA VAL A 12 -3.57 -13.51 -10.45
C VAL A 12 -3.90 -14.22 -11.75
N ASP A 13 -3.76 -15.54 -11.77
CA ASP A 13 -4.04 -16.40 -12.94
C ASP A 13 -3.36 -15.91 -14.25
N ASP A 14 -2.07 -15.56 -14.17
CA ASP A 14 -1.23 -15.02 -15.26
C ASP A 14 -1.72 -13.65 -15.81
N VAL A 15 -2.52 -12.92 -15.03
CA VAL A 15 -2.99 -11.57 -15.35
C VAL A 15 -2.38 -10.58 -14.36
N GLU A 16 -1.48 -9.75 -14.87
CA GLU A 16 -0.86 -8.66 -14.11
C GLU A 16 -1.71 -7.38 -14.13
N ILE A 17 -1.97 -6.84 -12.95
CA ILE A 17 -2.72 -5.60 -12.73
C ILE A 17 -1.89 -4.68 -11.83
N MET A 18 -1.82 -3.39 -12.21
CA MET A 18 -1.23 -2.37 -11.36
C MET A 18 -2.28 -1.71 -10.46
N VAL A 19 -2.08 -1.81 -9.16
CA VAL A 19 -2.90 -1.18 -8.12
C VAL A 19 -2.18 0.05 -7.60
N ASN A 20 -2.88 1.18 -7.58
CA ASN A 20 -2.34 2.44 -7.09
C ASN A 20 -3.20 2.97 -5.96
N PHE A 21 -2.55 3.55 -4.95
CA PHE A 21 -3.22 4.22 -3.84
C PHE A 21 -2.34 5.33 -3.28
N ILE A 22 -2.96 6.26 -2.55
CA ILE A 22 -2.26 7.34 -1.86
C ILE A 22 -2.01 6.91 -0.42
N VAL A 23 -0.78 7.12 0.05
CA VAL A 23 -0.39 6.92 1.44
C VAL A 23 0.01 8.24 2.07
N CYS A 24 -0.55 8.53 3.24
CA CYS A 24 -0.17 9.63 4.10
C CYS A 24 0.67 9.08 5.26
N ALA A 25 1.94 9.48 5.36
CA ALA A 25 2.86 8.97 6.37
C ALA A 25 3.77 10.09 6.92
N PRO A 26 4.38 9.93 8.11
CA PRO A 26 5.34 10.91 8.64
C PRO A 26 6.54 11.16 7.72
N ASP A 27 7.14 10.09 7.19
CA ASP A 27 8.35 10.09 6.37
C ASP A 27 8.37 8.86 5.44
N LEU A 28 9.46 8.69 4.69
CA LEU A 28 9.62 7.57 3.76
C LEU A 28 9.70 6.21 4.48
N GLU A 29 10.37 6.15 5.63
CA GLU A 29 10.54 4.90 6.39
C GLU A 29 9.19 4.36 6.86
N HIS A 30 8.31 5.24 7.36
CA HIS A 30 6.95 4.85 7.71
C HIS A 30 6.14 4.44 6.48
N ALA A 31 6.28 5.15 5.37
CA ALA A 31 5.58 4.80 4.13
C ALA A 31 5.98 3.38 3.68
N GLU A 32 7.27 3.11 3.54
CA GLU A 32 7.80 1.79 3.16
C GLU A 32 7.34 0.70 4.13
N ALA A 33 7.48 0.92 5.44
CA ALA A 33 7.07 -0.04 6.45
C ALA A 33 5.59 -0.43 6.33
N GLY A 34 4.69 0.54 6.18
CA GLY A 34 3.28 0.25 6.00
C GLY A 34 2.99 -0.44 4.66
N ILE A 35 3.69 -0.11 3.57
CA ILE A 35 3.55 -0.83 2.30
C ILE A 35 4.01 -2.28 2.42
N GLN A 36 5.11 -2.54 3.11
CA GLN A 36 5.54 -3.90 3.36
C GLN A 36 4.51 -4.67 4.18
N ALA A 37 3.90 -4.02 5.19
CA ALA A 37 2.84 -4.63 5.98
C ALA A 37 1.56 -4.89 5.15
N MET A 38 1.16 -3.97 4.27
CA MET A 38 0.07 -4.20 3.29
C MET A 38 0.41 -5.40 2.40
N GLY A 39 1.63 -5.41 1.84
CA GLY A 39 2.13 -6.48 0.98
C GLY A 39 2.12 -7.85 1.64
N ARG A 40 2.54 -7.95 2.92
CA ARG A 40 2.50 -9.18 3.74
C ARG A 40 1.10 -9.62 4.12
N THR A 41 0.13 -8.71 4.12
CA THR A 41 -1.26 -8.96 4.53
C THR A 41 -2.25 -8.83 3.40
N TRP A 42 -1.78 -8.81 2.15
CA TRP A 42 -2.61 -8.64 0.97
C TRP A 42 -3.67 -9.74 0.85
N TRP A 43 -3.28 -10.98 1.18
CA TRP A 43 -4.20 -12.10 1.41
C TRP A 43 -3.88 -12.83 2.72
N PRO A 44 -4.81 -13.67 3.24
CA PRO A 44 -4.66 -14.27 4.57
C PRO A 44 -3.49 -15.25 4.76
N ALA A 45 -3.02 -15.89 3.69
CA ALA A 45 -2.08 -17.02 3.79
C ALA A 45 -0.82 -16.77 2.95
N LEU A 46 0.08 -15.93 3.48
CA LEU A 46 1.38 -15.66 2.86
C LEU A 46 2.19 -16.95 2.77
N SER A 47 2.56 -17.35 1.56
CA SER A 47 3.35 -18.55 1.31
C SER A 47 4.84 -18.28 1.33
N ARG A 48 5.27 -17.14 0.77
CA ARG A 48 6.68 -16.77 0.67
C ARG A 48 6.83 -15.26 0.56
N GLU A 49 7.87 -14.74 1.19
CA GLU A 49 8.32 -13.36 1.04
C GLU A 49 9.73 -13.36 0.44
N ASP A 50 9.95 -12.49 -0.55
CA ASP A 50 11.26 -12.25 -1.15
C ASP A 50 11.66 -10.79 -0.87
N ASP A 51 12.71 -10.62 -0.06
CA ASP A 51 13.41 -9.36 0.20
C ASP A 51 12.50 -8.17 0.55
N GLY A 52 11.36 -8.41 1.21
CA GLY A 52 10.46 -7.37 1.69
C GLY A 52 9.76 -6.55 0.61
N HIS A 53 9.79 -6.95 -0.65
CA HIS A 53 9.14 -6.22 -1.75
C HIS A 53 8.30 -7.12 -2.66
N ARG A 54 8.27 -8.43 -2.43
CA ARG A 54 7.46 -9.39 -3.18
C ARG A 54 6.91 -10.46 -2.25
N TRP A 55 5.61 -10.73 -2.39
CA TRP A 55 4.82 -11.60 -1.53
C TRP A 55 4.02 -12.57 -2.38
N GLN A 56 4.27 -13.86 -2.18
CA GLN A 56 3.59 -14.94 -2.87
C GLN A 56 2.52 -15.56 -1.98
N TYR A 57 1.36 -15.79 -2.59
CA TYR A 57 0.18 -16.36 -1.98
C TYR A 57 -0.34 -17.52 -2.82
N LEU A 58 -1.36 -18.22 -2.32
CA LEU A 58 -2.06 -19.24 -3.10
C LEU A 58 -2.78 -18.63 -4.31
N GLN A 59 -3.32 -17.42 -4.15
CA GLN A 59 -4.10 -16.70 -5.15
C GLN A 59 -3.23 -16.08 -6.25
N GLY A 60 -1.95 -15.84 -5.98
CA GLY A 60 -1.13 -15.03 -6.87
C GLY A 60 0.09 -14.43 -6.20
N VAL A 61 0.64 -13.41 -6.83
CA VAL A 61 1.85 -12.72 -6.35
C VAL A 61 1.58 -11.23 -6.32
N VAL A 62 2.07 -10.56 -5.26
CA VAL A 62 2.04 -9.11 -5.13
C VAL A 62 3.46 -8.61 -4.99
N TRP A 63 3.82 -7.51 -5.65
CA TRP A 63 5.11 -6.86 -5.44
C TRP A 63 5.01 -5.36 -5.49
N PHE A 64 5.89 -4.73 -4.72
CA PHE A 64 6.06 -3.30 -4.68
C PHE A 64 6.76 -2.83 -5.96
N ASN A 65 6.21 -1.79 -6.61
CA ASN A 65 6.71 -1.25 -7.87
C ASN A 65 7.27 0.17 -7.73
N SER A 66 6.53 1.07 -7.06
CA SER A 66 6.95 2.47 -6.99
C SER A 66 6.43 3.19 -5.74
N ILE A 67 7.25 4.13 -5.24
CA ILE A 67 6.88 5.13 -4.24
C ILE A 67 7.32 6.50 -4.73
N VAL A 68 6.38 7.45 -4.82
CA VAL A 68 6.64 8.80 -5.33
C VAL A 68 6.13 9.81 -4.32
N LEU A 69 7.00 10.71 -3.86
CA LEU A 69 6.58 11.82 -3.01
C LEU A 69 5.75 12.78 -3.85
N LEU A 70 4.53 13.07 -3.40
CA LEU A 70 3.66 14.02 -4.06
C LEU A 70 3.85 15.40 -3.45
N ASP A 71 3.87 16.42 -4.31
CA ASP A 71 3.64 17.79 -3.85
C ASP A 71 2.15 18.05 -3.53
N ASP A 72 1.86 19.23 -2.98
CA ASP A 72 0.50 19.60 -2.59
C ASP A 72 -0.47 19.67 -3.78
N VAL A 73 0.00 20.07 -4.97
CA VAL A 73 -0.81 20.21 -6.17
C VAL A 73 -1.13 18.83 -6.75
N GLU A 74 -0.13 17.96 -6.87
CA GLU A 74 -0.27 16.58 -7.33
C GLU A 74 -1.21 15.80 -6.41
N ASN A 75 -1.01 15.90 -5.09
CA ASN A 75 -1.89 15.27 -4.11
C ASN A 75 -3.33 15.80 -4.19
N SER A 76 -3.51 17.11 -4.35
CA SER A 76 -4.84 17.73 -4.50
C SER A 76 -5.57 17.22 -5.74
N ILE A 77 -4.87 17.15 -6.89
CA ILE A 77 -5.44 16.63 -8.13
C ILE A 77 -5.82 15.17 -7.98
N LEU A 78 -4.89 14.31 -7.54
CA LEU A 78 -5.11 12.86 -7.44
C LEU A 78 -6.23 12.51 -6.46
N ARG A 79 -6.27 13.15 -5.28
CA ARG A 79 -7.40 12.98 -4.34
C ARG A 79 -8.72 13.50 -4.92
N GLY A 80 -8.67 14.59 -5.69
CA GLY A 80 -9.84 15.16 -6.35
C GLY A 80 -10.50 14.23 -7.36
N LEU A 81 -9.77 13.28 -7.93
CA LEU A 81 -10.29 12.31 -8.91
C LEU A 81 -11.10 11.17 -8.26
N ARG A 82 -10.98 10.95 -6.94
CA ARG A 82 -11.81 10.01 -6.15
C ARG A 82 -11.85 8.55 -6.65
N PHE A 83 -10.80 8.08 -7.32
CA PHE A 83 -10.67 6.67 -7.71
C PHE A 83 -9.54 5.95 -6.99
N LEU A 84 -8.61 6.69 -6.36
CA LEU A 84 -7.52 6.14 -5.57
C LEU A 84 -7.96 6.03 -4.13
N ASP A 85 -7.80 4.84 -3.55
CA ASP A 85 -7.90 4.67 -2.11
C ASP A 85 -6.80 5.47 -1.41
N ALA A 86 -7.11 5.95 -0.21
CA ALA A 86 -6.18 6.74 0.59
C ALA A 86 -6.02 6.13 1.99
N TRP A 87 -4.78 5.88 2.35
CA TRP A 87 -4.41 5.24 3.61
C TRP A 87 -3.51 6.16 4.43
N VAL A 88 -3.69 6.15 5.74
CA VAL A 88 -2.87 6.83 6.71
C VAL A 88 -2.03 5.79 7.43
N ILE A 89 -0.70 5.93 7.34
CA ILE A 89 0.26 5.11 8.08
C ILE A 89 0.73 5.90 9.30
N SER A 90 0.62 5.26 10.46
CA SER A 90 1.05 5.78 11.75
C SER A 90 1.68 4.65 12.59
N GLY A 91 1.88 4.87 13.90
CA GLY A 91 2.58 3.92 14.76
C GLY A 91 4.10 4.03 14.62
N THR A 92 4.80 2.91 14.65
CA THR A 92 6.25 2.82 14.42
C THR A 92 6.54 2.02 13.16
N PRO A 93 7.71 2.19 12.51
CA PRO A 93 8.07 1.37 11.34
C PRO A 93 8.05 -0.15 11.62
N ASP A 94 8.38 -0.58 12.85
CA ASP A 94 8.31 -2.00 13.24
C ASP A 94 6.88 -2.52 13.44
N ALA A 95 5.92 -1.62 13.70
CA ALA A 95 4.53 -1.94 13.97
C ALA A 95 3.61 -0.88 13.36
N PRO A 96 3.55 -0.78 12.02
CA PRO A 96 2.79 0.26 11.35
C PRO A 96 1.29 0.00 11.54
N VAL A 97 0.56 1.08 11.78
CA VAL A 97 -0.90 1.08 11.84
C VAL A 97 -1.42 1.72 10.55
N ILE A 98 -2.29 1.01 9.83
CA ILE A 98 -2.70 1.34 8.47
C ILE A 98 -4.22 1.48 8.44
N MET A 99 -4.70 2.72 8.32
CA MET A 99 -6.12 3.04 8.41
C MET A 99 -6.57 3.86 7.21
N ASP A 100 -7.82 3.71 6.78
CA ASP A 100 -8.41 4.65 5.83
C ASP A 100 -8.76 5.99 6.50
N GLU A 101 -9.33 6.92 5.74
CA GLU A 101 -9.78 8.23 6.25
C GLU A 101 -10.97 8.15 7.24
N TYR A 102 -11.63 7.00 7.32
CA TYR A 102 -12.78 6.75 8.21
C TYR A 102 -12.39 5.97 9.47
N GLY A 103 -11.12 5.57 9.60
CA GLY A 103 -10.63 4.79 10.73
C GLY A 103 -10.93 3.30 10.63
N ASN A 104 -11.05 2.75 9.42
CA ASN A 104 -11.09 1.31 9.19
C ASN A 104 -9.69 0.77 8.89
N ASP A 105 -9.39 -0.43 9.37
CA ASP A 105 -8.13 -1.10 9.12
C ASP A 105 -8.06 -1.62 7.68
N TRP A 106 -6.89 -1.49 7.04
CA TRP A 106 -6.61 -2.02 5.70
C TRP A 106 -7.11 -3.47 5.51
N ARG A 107 -6.88 -4.31 6.51
CA ARG A 107 -7.18 -5.75 6.46
C ARG A 107 -8.66 -6.06 6.46
N ASP A 108 -9.52 -5.09 6.78
CA ASP A 108 -10.97 -5.29 6.85
C ASP A 108 -11.66 -4.89 5.54
N ILE A 109 -11.01 -4.13 4.67
CA ILE A 109 -11.61 -3.57 3.45
C ILE A 109 -11.15 -4.31 2.19
N THR A 110 -9.92 -4.80 2.17
CA THR A 110 -9.25 -5.25 0.92
C THR A 110 -9.27 -6.77 0.68
N ARG A 111 -10.26 -7.47 1.26
CA ARG A 111 -10.39 -8.94 1.14
C ARG A 111 -11.31 -9.38 0.01
#